data_AF-A0A971EP82-F1
#
_entry.id   AF-A0A971EP82-F1
#
_cell.length_a   1.000
_cell.length_b   1.000
_cell.length_c   1.000
_cell.angle_alpha   90.00
_cell.angle_beta   90.00
_cell.angle_gamma   90.00
#
_symmetry.space_group_name_H-M   'P 1'
#
loop_
_entity.id
_entity.type
_entity.pdbx_description
1 polymer ?
#
loop_
_entity_poly.entity_id
_entity_poly.type
_entity_poly.pdbx_seq_one_letter_code
_entity_poly.pdbx_strand_id
1 'polypeptide(L)' 'ITIGINALYLTEGLEKINSDKVKIYLEKPDRAVYFHDQKYTYVVMPVRLN' A
#
# COMPACT_ATOMS: atom_id res chain seq x y z
N ILE A 1 -5.48 11.57 -7.56
CA ILE A 1 -4.20 11.54 -6.80
C ILE A 1 -3.31 10.52 -7.48
N THR A 2 -2.08 10.89 -7.84
CA THR A 2 -1.13 9.99 -8.50
C THR A 2 0.06 9.78 -7.57
N ILE A 3 0.44 8.53 -7.36
CA ILE A 3 1.58 8.14 -6.52
C ILE A 3 2.41 7.09 -7.26
N GLY A 4 3.71 7.09 -7.01
CA GLY A 4 4.55 5.96 -7.36
C GLY A 4 4.61 5.00 -6.17
N ILE A 5 4.63 3.70 -6.42
CA ILE A 5 4.88 2.68 -5.41
C ILE A 5 5.98 1.77 -5.92
N ASN A 6 6.93 1.41 -5.06
CA ASN A 6 7.90 0.36 -5.39
C ASN A 6 7.15 -0.97 -5.55
N ALA A 7 7.22 -1.56 -6.74
CA ALA A 7 6.49 -2.78 -7.08
C ALA A 7 6.82 -3.96 -6.15
N LEU A 8 8.07 -4.09 -5.69
CA LEU A 8 8.47 -5.16 -4.77
C LEU A 8 7.73 -5.06 -3.44
N TYR A 9 7.70 -3.86 -2.84
CA TYR A 9 6.98 -3.65 -1.57
C TYR A 9 5.47 -3.82 -1.73
N LEU A 10 4.91 -3.43 -2.87
CA LEU A 10 3.50 -3.71 -3.15
C LEU A 10 3.23 -5.21 -3.15
N THR A 11 4.02 -6.00 -3.89
CA THR A 11 3.86 -7.45 -3.98
C THR A 11 4.05 -8.13 -2.62
N GLU A 12 5.12 -7.80 -1.88
CA GLU A 12 5.36 -8.32 -0.53
C GLU A 12 4.19 -8.03 0.44
N GLY A 13 3.57 -6.85 0.32
CA GLY A 13 2.42 -6.48 1.11
C GLY A 13 1.18 -7.30 0.78
N LEU A 14 0.91 -7.48 -0.52
CA LEU A 14 -0.23 -8.25 -1.02
C LEU A 14 -0.10 -9.74 -0.70
N GLU A 15 1.10 -10.32 -0.76
CA GLU A 15 1.36 -11.72 -0.40
C GLU A 15 1.08 -12.03 1.08
N LYS A 16 1.17 -11.03 1.95
CA LYS A 16 0.87 -11.18 3.39
C LYS A 16 -0.62 -11.02 3.71
N ILE A 17 -1.41 -10.54 2.76
CA ILE A 17 -2.85 -10.37 2.94
C ILE A 17 -3.55 -11.68 2.57
N ASN A 18 -4.13 -12.33 3.58
CA ASN A 18 -4.83 -13.60 3.41
C ASN A 18 -6.34 -13.39 3.17
N SER A 19 -6.67 -12.52 2.21
CA SER A 19 -8.04 -12.10 1.90
C SER A 19 -8.17 -11.81 0.42
N ASP A 20 -9.33 -12.14 -0.16
CA ASP A 20 -9.63 -11.94 -1.58
C ASP A 20 -9.61 -10.46 -1.99
N LYS A 21 -9.77 -9.54 -1.01
CA LYS A 21 -9.79 -8.10 -1.24
C LYS A 21 -8.93 -7.38 -0.20
N VAL A 22 -8.19 -6.39 -0.68
CA VAL A 22 -7.43 -5.45 0.15
C VAL A 22 -8.08 -4.07 0.10
N LYS A 23 -8.15 -3.39 1.25
CA LYS A 23 -8.49 -1.96 1.28
C LYS A 23 -7.21 -1.15 1.23
N ILE A 24 -7.15 -0.20 0.31
CA ILE A 24 -6.01 0.71 0.17
C ILE A 24 -6.46 2.09 0.67
N TYR A 25 -5.76 2.61 1.67
CA TYR A 25 -5.98 3.96 2.18
C TYR A 25 -4.80 4.86 1.81
N LEU A 26 -5.13 5.98 1.18
CA LEU A 26 -4.20 7.02 0.75
C LEU A 26 -4.75 8.38 1.18
N GLU A 27 -4.03 9.10 2.03
CA GLU A 27 -4.42 10.44 2.47
C GLU A 27 -3.88 11.52 1.52
N LYS A 28 -2.56 11.48 1.25
CA LYS A 28 -1.84 12.44 0.39
C LYS A 28 -0.70 11.75 -0.35
N PRO A 29 -0.22 12.29 -1.49
CA PRO A 29 0.82 11.64 -2.30
C PRO A 29 2.16 11.41 -1.59
N ASP A 30 2.44 12.19 -0.55
CA ASP A 30 3.67 12.19 0.25
C ASP A 30 3.49 11.52 1.62
N ARG A 31 2.33 10.90 1.86
CA ARG A 31 2.00 10.18 3.09
C ARG A 31 1.96 8.68 2.82
N ALA A 32 2.15 7.92 3.90
CA ALA A 32 2.13 6.47 3.83
C ALA A 32 0.83 5.94 3.21
N VAL A 33 0.97 4.85 2.46
CA VAL A 33 -0.13 4.06 1.91
C VAL A 33 -0.34 2.86 2.81
N TYR A 34 -1.60 2.61 3.16
CA TYR A 34 -1.98 1.50 4.03
C TYR A 34 -2.75 0.47 3.24
N PHE A 35 -2.26 -0.77 3.23
CA PHE A 35 -2.95 -1.95 2.73
C PHE A 35 -3.51 -2.69 3.93
N HIS A 36 -4.82 -2.77 4.03
CA HIS A 36 -5.50 -3.27 5.22
C HIS A 36 -6.48 -4.39 4.90
N ASP A 37 -6.43 -5.42 5.73
CA ASP A 37 -7.41 -6.49 5.87
C ASP A 37 -7.78 -6.66 7.36
N GLN A 38 -8.81 -7.44 7.67
CA GLN A 38 -9.40 -7.66 8.99
C GLN A 38 -8.38 -7.89 10.12
N LYS A 39 -7.22 -8.47 9.83
CA LYS A 39 -6.19 -8.81 10.83
C LYS A 39 -4.81 -8.20 10.57
N TYR A 40 -4.58 -7.60 9.41
CA TYR A 40 -3.24 -7.17 9.01
C TYR A 40 -3.27 -5.79 8.36
N THR A 41 -2.28 -4.97 8.73
CA THR A 41 -2.01 -3.69 8.08
C THR A 41 -0.57 -3.69 7.60
N TYR A 42 -0.40 -3.51 6.30
CA TYR A 42 0.90 -3.30 5.67
C TYR A 42 1.02 -1.85 5.24
N VAL A 43 2.17 -1.24 5.52
CA VAL A 43 2.39 0.21 5.32
C VAL A 43 3.57 0.41 4.39
N VAL A 44 3.39 1.20 3.34
CA VAL A 44 4.42 1.51 2.35
C VAL A 44 4.53 3.01 2.18
N MET A 45 5.76 3.53 2.10
CA MET A 45 5.96 4.91 1.68
C MET A 45 5.92 5.02 0.15
N PRO A 46 5.11 5.95 -0.40
CA PRO A 46 5.10 6.20 -1.84
C PRO A 46 6.43 6.80 -2.29
N VAL A 47 6.80 6.53 -3.55
CA VAL A 47 7.95 7.17 -4.19
C VAL A 47 7.49 8.44 -4.91
N ARG A 48 8.35 9.47 -4.89
CA ARG A 48 8.09 10.72 -5.60
C ARG A 48 8.12 10.47 -7.10
N LEU A 49 7.03 10.83 -7.76
CA LEU A 49 6.97 10.93 -9.21
C LEU A 49 7.49 12.33 -9.56
N ASN A 50 8.71 12.40 -10.06
CA ASN A 50 9.27 13.66 -10.57
C ASN A 50 8.51 14.11 -11.82
#